data_AF-A0AA40AYC6-F1
#
_entry.id   AF-A0AA40AYC6-F1
#
_cell.length_a   1.000
_cell.length_b   1.000
_cell.length_c   1.000
_cell.angle_alpha   90.00
_cell.angle_beta   90.00
_cell.angle_gamma   90.00
#
_symmetry.space_group_name_H-M   'P 1'
#
loop_
_entity.id
_entity.type
_entity.pdbx_description
1 polymer ?
#
loop_
_entity_poly.entity_id
_entity_poly.type
_entity_poly.pdbx_seq_one_letter_code
_entity_poly.pdbx_strand_id
1 'polypeptide(L)' 'NGLTPWDKYSTAQRMSWAANRKCTRVGDLAYCLLGLFDIKMPLLHGEGPHAFTRLQAEIFNTTDDHSLLA' A
#
# COMPACT_ATOMS: atom_id res chain seq x y z
N ASN A 1 19.49 -12.33 -2.46
CA ASN A 1 18.32 -13.10 -2.96
C ASN A 1 17.09 -12.69 -2.17
N GLY A 2 16.63 -11.44 -2.34
CA GLY A 2 15.69 -10.81 -1.42
C GLY A 2 14.31 -10.59 -2.02
N LEU A 3 13.69 -11.65 -2.54
CA LEU A 3 12.28 -11.55 -2.94
C LEU A 3 11.43 -11.62 -1.66
N THR A 4 10.63 -10.60 -1.42
CA THR A 4 9.67 -10.64 -0.32
C THR A 4 8.64 -11.74 -0.63
N PRO A 5 8.02 -12.37 0.38
CA PRO A 5 6.97 -13.37 0.14
C PRO A 5 5.82 -12.87 -0.74
N TRP A 6 5.68 -11.54 -0.83
CA TRP A 6 4.61 -10.85 -1.54
C TRP A 6 4.83 -10.73 -3.04
N ASP A 7 6.06 -10.90 -3.54
CA ASP A 7 6.42 -10.75 -4.97
C ASP A 7 5.68 -11.72 -5.90
N LYS A 8 5.02 -12.74 -5.33
CA LYS A 8 4.17 -13.70 -6.06
C LYS A 8 2.74 -13.21 -6.29
N TYR A 9 2.32 -12.12 -5.63
CA TYR A 9 0.97 -11.58 -5.69
C TYR A 9 0.97 -10.23 -6.40
N SER A 10 -0.02 -10.03 -7.28
CA SER A 10 -0.22 -8.75 -7.99
C SER A 10 -0.61 -7.64 -7.04
N THR A 11 -0.43 -6.40 -7.49
CA THR A 11 -0.80 -5.22 -6.70
C THR A 11 -2.29 -5.25 -6.30
N ALA A 12 -3.16 -5.68 -7.21
CA ALA A 12 -4.59 -5.85 -6.94
C ALA A 12 -4.89 -6.92 -5.87
N GLN A 13 -4.16 -8.04 -5.86
CA GLN A 13 -4.33 -9.08 -4.85
C GLN A 13 -3.91 -8.60 -3.46
N ARG A 14 -2.80 -7.87 -3.38
CA ARG A 14 -2.33 -7.25 -2.12
C ARG A 14 -3.32 -6.19 -1.62
N MET A 15 -3.89 -5.39 -2.52
CA MET A 15 -4.93 -4.41 -2.19
C MET A 15 -6.24 -5.07 -1.73
N SER A 16 -6.68 -6.14 -2.40
CA SER A 16 -7.86 -6.90 -2.00
C SER A 16 -7.70 -7.51 -0.60
N TRP A 17 -6.52 -8.03 -0.30
CA TRP A 17 -6.17 -8.50 1.05
C TRP A 17 -6.18 -7.36 2.09
N ALA A 18 -5.66 -6.19 1.73
CA ALA A 18 -5.64 -5.02 2.59
C ALA A 18 -7.05 -4.46 2.88
N ALA A 19 -7.93 -4.47 1.88
CA ALA A 19 -9.30 -3.96 1.98
C ALA A 19 -10.14 -4.71 3.02
N ASN A 20 -9.83 -5.99 3.25
CA ASN A 20 -10.56 -6.82 4.21
C ASN A 20 -10.12 -6.60 5.68
N ARG A 21 -9.11 -5.76 5.94
CA ARG A 21 -8.61 -5.49 7.30
C ARG A 21 -9.27 -4.25 7.87
N LYS A 22 -9.78 -4.38 9.10
CA LYS A 22 -10.32 -3.25 9.86
C LYS A 22 -9.20 -2.59 10.65
N CYS A 23 -8.65 -1.50 10.14
CA CYS A 23 -7.68 -0.69 10.88
C CYS A 23 -8.41 0.38 11.69
N THR A 24 -8.05 0.50 12.97
CA THR A 24 -8.69 1.39 13.96
C THR A 24 -8.41 2.88 13.70
N ARG A 25 -7.37 3.22 12.92
CA ARG A 25 -7.04 4.60 12.55
C ARG A 25 -6.61 4.67 11.09
N VAL A 26 -7.32 5.48 10.30
CA VAL A 26 -7.12 5.61 8.84
C VAL A 26 -5.69 6.04 8.49
N GLY A 27 -5.07 6.90 9.30
CA GLY A 27 -3.67 7.31 9.12
C GLY A 27 -2.67 6.18 9.34
N ASP A 28 -2.96 5.24 10.24
CA ASP A 28 -2.03 4.15 10.57
C ASP A 28 -2.15 2.99 9.55
N LEU A 29 -3.29 2.89 8.84
CA LEU A 29 -3.48 1.91 7.76
C LEU A 29 -2.44 2.11 6.65
N ALA A 30 -2.24 3.34 6.20
CA ALA A 30 -1.29 3.63 5.12
C ALA A 30 0.13 3.16 5.50
N TYR A 31 0.54 3.42 6.74
CA TYR A 31 1.86 3.03 7.24
C TYR A 31 1.99 1.51 7.45
N CYS A 32 0.93 0.83 7.90
CA CYS A 32 0.92 -0.64 7.99
C CYS A 32 1.08 -1.32 6.63
N LEU A 33 0.64 -0.67 5.56
CA LEU A 33 0.67 -1.21 4.20
C LEU A 33 1.98 -0.94 3.46
N LEU A 34 2.84 -0.04 3.94
CA LEU A 34 4.11 0.28 3.28
C LEU A 34 4.99 -0.94 3.05
N GLY A 35 5.13 -1.80 4.06
CA GLY A 35 5.90 -3.04 3.93
C GLY A 35 5.27 -4.09 3.02
N LEU A 36 3.96 -4.01 2.76
CA LEU A 36 3.26 -4.92 1.84
C LEU A 36 3.54 -4.57 0.37
N PHE A 37 3.72 -3.28 0.09
CA PHE A 37 3.97 -2.76 -1.25
C PHE A 37 5.44 -2.38 -1.48
N ASP A 38 6.31 -2.59 -0.50
CA ASP A 38 7.72 -2.16 -0.51
C ASP A 38 7.90 -0.66 -0.82
N ILE A 39 6.98 0.17 -0.30
CA ILE A 39 6.97 1.61 -0.53
C ILE A 39 7.71 2.33 0.58
N LYS A 40 8.52 3.31 0.18
CA LYS A 40 9.17 4.26 1.08
C LYS A 40 8.55 5.63 0.89
N MET A 41 7.70 6.04 1.84
CA MET A 41 7.15 7.40 1.89
C MET A 41 7.37 8.01 3.28
N PRO A 42 7.56 9.34 3.40
CA PRO A 42 7.73 9.98 4.69
C PRO A 42 6.45 9.90 5.54
N LEU A 43 6.64 9.52 6.82
CA LEU A 43 5.60 9.51 7.84
C LEU A 43 5.25 10.95 8.23
N LEU A 44 4.08 11.40 7.80
CA LEU A 44 3.50 12.68 8.17
C LEU A 44 2.34 12.42 9.14
N HIS A 45 2.54 12.80 10.39
CA HIS A 45 1.50 12.70 11.42
C HIS A 45 0.43 13.77 11.21
N GLY A 46 -0.83 13.39 11.37
CA GLY A 46 -1.98 14.30 11.21
C GLY A 46 -2.56 14.36 9.80
N GLU A 47 -2.03 13.62 8.82
CA GLU A 47 -2.59 13.55 7.46
C GLU A 47 -3.99 12.89 7.40
N GLY A 48 -4.30 12.02 8.36
CA GLY A 48 -5.56 11.31 8.41
C GLY A 48 -5.81 10.50 7.13
N PRO A 49 -6.94 10.70 6.41
CA PRO A 49 -7.23 10.01 5.15
C PRO A 49 -6.22 10.28 4.02
N HIS A 50 -5.53 11.43 4.03
CA HIS A 50 -4.60 11.81 2.96
C HIS A 50 -3.39 10.87 2.87
N ALA A 51 -3.00 10.24 3.97
CA ALA A 51 -1.93 9.25 3.98
C ALA A 51 -2.26 8.05 3.06
N PHE A 52 -3.53 7.66 2.98
CA PHE A 52 -3.99 6.58 2.11
C PHE A 52 -3.96 6.98 0.63
N THR A 53 -4.36 8.21 0.31
CA THR A 53 -4.26 8.75 -1.06
C THR A 53 -2.81 8.81 -1.54
N ARG A 54 -1.88 9.25 -0.68
CA ARG A 54 -0.45 9.25 -0.99
C ARG A 54 0.08 7.84 -1.19
N LEU A 55 -0.32 6.88 -0.35
CA LEU A 55 0.03 5.48 -0.53
C LEU A 55 -0.42 4.97 -1.90
N GLN A 56 -1.67 5.22 -2.30
CA GLN A 56 -2.17 4.80 -3.62
C GLN A 56 -1.38 5.43 -4.76
N ALA A 57 -1.01 6.71 -4.65
CA ALA A 57 -0.18 7.40 -5.65
C ALA A 57 1.23 6.80 -5.74
N GLU A 58 1.87 6.49 -4.60
CA GLU A 58 3.17 5.84 -4.59
C GLU A 58 3.10 4.41 -5.14
N ILE A 59 2.06 3.64 -4.82
CA ILE A 59 1.82 2.30 -5.42
C ILE A 59 1.73 2.43 -6.94
N PHE A 60 0.97 3.40 -7.43
CA PHE A 60 0.83 3.63 -8.87
C PHE A 60 2.16 4.04 -9.53
N ASN A 61 2.99 4.81 -8.83
CA ASN A 61 4.27 5.29 -9.36
C ASN A 61 5.41 4.25 -9.26
N THR A 62 5.32 3.30 -8.34
CA THR A 62 6.35 2.28 -8.10
C THR A 62 6.04 0.92 -8.73
N THR A 63 4.78 0.67 -9.10
CA THR A 63 4.36 -0.59 -9.70
C THR A 63 4.18 -0.42 -11.22
N ASP A 64 4.91 -1.21 -12.02
CA ASP A 64 4.66 -1.39 -13.46
C ASP A 64 3.47 -2.35 -13.73
N ASP A 65 2.88 -2.89 -12.65
CA ASP A 65 1.75 -3.81 -12.69
C ASP A 65 0.42 -3.04 -12.81
N HIS A 66 -0.04 -2.85 -14.05
CA HIS A 66 -1.31 -2.20 -14.37
C HIS A 66 -2.58 -2.96 -13.91
N SER A 67 -2.46 -4.08 -13.20
CA SER A 67 -3.62 -4.83 -12.68
C SER A 67 -4.47 -4.06 -11.66
N LEU A 68 -4.03 -2.88 -11.20
CA LEU A 68 -4.85 -1.91 -10.47
C LEU A 68 -5.97 -1.26 -11.33
N LEU A 69 -5.86 -1.31 -12.66
CA LEU A 69 -6.80 -0.72 -13.61
C LEU A 69 -7.73 -1.76 -14.29
N ALA A 70 -7.55 -3.05 -13.98
CA ALA A 70 -8.20 -4.17 -14.68
C ALA A 70 -9.44 -4.70 -13.95
#